data_AF-A0A3M1YCX7-F1
#
_entry.id   AF-A0A3M1YCX7-F1
#
_cell.length_a   1.000
_cell.length_b   1.000
_cell.length_c   1.000
_cell.angle_alpha   90.00
_cell.angle_beta   90.00
_cell.angle_gamma   90.00
#
_symmetry.space_group_name_H-M   'P 1'
#
loop_
_entity.id
_entity.type
_entity.pdbx_description
1 polymer ?
#
loop_
_entity_poly.entity_id
_entity_poly.type
_entity_poly.pdbx_seq_one_letter_code
_entity_poly.pdbx_strand_id
1 'polypeptide(L)'
;DDLAFGNIDYKKFGAWPGFNLYKPFYHLGTLYAVYDFLETDCGVRWYMPGDIGRVAPKKQTLSFKPQQRRFCPWTYYRIIGGGSWGRAGDPGKIDLYGMARYTKYAPIRDNILYTLRTRRGGEAYSVCHSVYDYYKCFGKKHPDWFVNNTPGPKVQLKYSKPEVVKQVIKDAYDFFSLPPGLRRFGNKISQAASVSAGNFFSVMPLDNRDYGKECMPPLQPERQGKHYGSGVASNYIFAWVNKVAKAVRKKYPGAWISTAAYAGMFEPSDFNMEPNVAVTVCMAAPGPYGMKILKQWRSKVSYLNTWEYNYDKGFPNIWIHSFANYT
;
A
#
# COMPACT_ATOMS: atom_id res chain seq x y z
N ASP A 1 -8.30 -21.60 3.31
CA ASP A 1 -7.40 -20.66 2.60
C ASP A 1 -6.06 -20.39 3.28
N ASP A 2 -5.78 -20.96 4.45
CA ASP A 2 -4.41 -20.99 4.95
C ASP A 2 -3.65 -22.12 4.29
N LEU A 3 -2.49 -21.77 3.72
CA LEU A 3 -1.56 -22.73 3.13
C LEU A 3 -1.19 -23.75 4.19
N ALA A 4 -0.95 -25.00 3.78
CA ALA A 4 -0.18 -25.90 4.63
C ALA A 4 1.18 -25.23 4.87
N PHE A 5 1.37 -24.66 6.06
CA PHE A 5 2.58 -23.92 6.42
C PHE A 5 3.82 -24.85 6.41
N GLY A 6 3.64 -26.17 6.32
CA GLY A 6 4.73 -27.12 6.23
C GLY A 6 5.69 -27.01 7.43
N ASN A 7 6.91 -27.50 7.26
CA ASN A 7 7.92 -27.47 8.32
C ASN A 7 8.60 -26.11 8.39
N ILE A 8 8.60 -25.51 9.59
CA ILE A 8 9.31 -24.26 9.86
C ILE A 8 10.78 -24.56 10.20
N ASP A 9 11.70 -24.09 9.37
CA ASP A 9 13.13 -24.14 9.62
C ASP A 9 13.62 -22.79 10.19
N TYR A 10 13.84 -22.78 11.51
CA TYR A 10 14.34 -21.60 12.23
C TYR A 10 15.80 -21.26 11.94
N LYS A 11 16.58 -22.11 11.26
CA LYS A 11 17.95 -21.79 10.81
C LYS A 11 17.94 -21.17 9.41
N LYS A 12 16.97 -21.51 8.56
CA LYS A 12 16.79 -20.93 7.22
C LYS A 12 15.94 -19.67 7.24
N PHE A 13 14.63 -19.76 7.04
CA PHE A 13 13.76 -18.59 6.85
C PHE A 13 13.14 -18.09 8.16
N GLY A 14 13.07 -18.92 9.20
CA GLY A 14 12.35 -18.55 10.42
C GLY A 14 10.83 -18.50 10.26
N ALA A 15 10.32 -18.94 9.11
CA ALA A 15 8.91 -19.03 8.76
C ALA A 15 8.70 -20.23 7.81
N TRP A 16 7.46 -20.45 7.39
CA TRP A 16 7.12 -21.50 6.44
C TRP A 16 7.72 -21.26 5.05
N PRO A 17 7.94 -22.34 4.26
CA PRO A 17 8.33 -22.22 2.86
C PRO A 17 7.38 -21.32 2.06
N GLY A 18 7.93 -20.42 1.26
CA GLY A 18 7.13 -19.50 0.44
C GLY A 18 6.58 -18.27 1.17
N PHE A 19 7.00 -18.01 2.42
CA PHE A 19 6.66 -16.76 3.10
C PHE A 19 7.06 -15.53 2.26
N ASN A 20 6.09 -14.63 2.06
CA ASN A 20 6.30 -13.42 1.29
C ASN A 20 6.55 -12.23 2.23
N LEU A 21 7.82 -11.86 2.39
CA LEU A 21 8.25 -10.74 3.24
C LEU A 21 7.66 -9.39 2.79
N TYR A 22 7.51 -9.18 1.49
CA TYR A 22 7.07 -7.91 0.93
C TYR A 22 5.55 -7.76 0.95
N LYS A 23 4.84 -8.89 0.88
CA LYS A 23 3.38 -8.97 0.94
C LYS A 23 2.96 -9.97 2.05
N PRO A 24 3.16 -9.64 3.35
CA PRO A 24 2.87 -10.54 4.46
C PRO A 24 1.36 -10.63 4.77
N PHE A 25 0.57 -11.04 3.78
CA PHE A 25 -0.89 -11.13 3.85
C PHE A 25 -1.35 -12.49 4.38
N TYR A 26 -1.26 -12.67 5.70
CA TYR A 26 -1.53 -13.94 6.37
C TYR A 26 -2.34 -13.72 7.65
N HIS A 27 -3.18 -14.69 8.01
CA HIS A 27 -3.91 -14.70 9.27
C HIS A 27 -3.03 -15.25 10.39
N LEU A 28 -2.46 -14.36 11.21
CA LEU A 28 -1.42 -14.70 12.20
C LEU A 28 -1.84 -14.44 13.65
N GLY A 29 -3.15 -14.51 13.95
CA GLY A 29 -3.70 -14.19 15.27
C GLY A 29 -3.05 -14.98 16.41
N THR A 30 -2.91 -16.31 16.26
CA THR A 30 -2.25 -17.16 17.26
C THR A 30 -0.78 -16.79 17.46
N LEU A 31 -0.05 -16.49 16.38
CA LEU A 31 1.34 -16.06 16.47
C LEU A 31 1.47 -14.71 17.20
N TYR A 32 0.55 -13.78 16.91
CA TYR A 32 0.51 -12.48 17.59
C TYR A 32 0.16 -12.59 19.07
N ALA A 33 -0.69 -13.54 19.47
CA ALA A 33 -0.98 -13.83 20.87
C ALA A 33 0.26 -14.36 21.60
N VAL A 34 1.05 -15.23 20.95
CA VAL A 34 2.34 -15.70 21.52
C VAL A 34 3.33 -14.54 21.66
N TYR A 35 3.46 -13.68 20.65
CA TYR A 35 4.34 -12.51 20.76
C TYR A 35 3.87 -11.54 21.83
N ASP A 36 2.56 -11.34 21.99
CA ASP A 36 1.99 -10.50 23.03
C ASP A 36 2.41 -11.01 24.41
N PHE A 37 2.15 -12.29 24.70
CA PHE A 37 2.58 -12.94 25.94
C PHE A 37 4.10 -12.80 26.19
N LEU A 38 4.93 -13.06 25.18
CA LEU A 38 6.39 -12.93 25.31
C LEU A 38 6.81 -11.49 25.66
N GLU A 39 6.15 -10.49 25.09
CA GLU A 39 6.45 -9.08 25.37
C GLU A 39 5.92 -8.64 26.73
N THR A 40 4.65 -8.89 27.02
CA THR A 40 3.98 -8.36 28.21
C THR A 40 4.37 -9.11 29.48
N ASP A 41 4.47 -10.44 29.42
CA ASP A 41 4.61 -11.30 30.60
C ASP A 41 6.04 -11.84 30.76
N CYS A 42 6.76 -12.06 29.66
CA CYS A 42 8.13 -12.59 29.71
C CYS A 42 9.23 -11.51 29.61
N GLY A 43 8.88 -10.27 29.25
CA GLY A 43 9.82 -9.15 29.12
C GLY A 43 10.72 -9.22 27.88
N VAL A 44 10.34 -10.00 26.87
CA VAL A 44 11.06 -10.07 25.59
C VAL A 44 10.85 -8.78 24.80
N ARG A 45 11.87 -8.28 24.09
CA ARG A 45 11.75 -7.12 23.19
C ARG A 45 12.48 -7.36 21.88
N TRP A 46 11.96 -6.76 20.81
CA TRP A 46 12.56 -6.77 19.48
C TRP A 46 12.62 -5.35 18.91
N TYR A 47 13.78 -4.71 19.03
CA TYR A 47 13.99 -3.33 18.58
C TYR A 47 14.47 -3.24 17.13
N MET A 48 15.26 -4.20 16.66
CA MET A 48 15.75 -4.29 15.28
C MET A 48 15.97 -5.77 14.87
N PRO A 49 16.17 -6.07 13.57
CA PRO A 49 16.48 -7.43 13.13
C PRO A 49 17.76 -7.99 13.75
N GLY A 50 17.77 -9.32 13.92
CA GLY A 50 18.92 -10.06 14.44
C GLY A 50 19.03 -10.05 15.97
N ASP A 51 20.11 -10.62 16.48
CA ASP A 51 20.32 -10.79 17.93
C ASP A 51 20.63 -9.47 18.65
N ILE A 52 21.28 -8.53 17.98
CA ILE A 52 21.61 -7.21 18.55
C ILE A 52 20.35 -6.42 18.95
N GLY A 53 19.24 -6.61 18.25
CA GLY A 53 17.96 -5.97 18.54
C GLY A 53 17.07 -6.75 19.50
N ARG A 54 17.52 -7.92 19.98
CA ARG A 54 16.70 -8.82 20.79
C ARG A 54 17.08 -8.71 22.26
N VAL A 55 16.10 -8.40 23.10
CA VAL A 55 16.20 -8.60 24.55
C VAL A 55 15.38 -9.84 24.91
N ALA A 56 16.02 -10.82 25.53
CA ALA A 56 15.38 -12.05 25.99
C ALA A 56 15.90 -12.38 27.40
N PRO A 57 15.22 -11.92 28.46
CA PRO A 57 15.65 -12.14 29.83
C PRO A 57 15.76 -13.64 30.15
N LYS A 58 16.88 -14.05 30.74
CA LYS A 58 17.05 -15.41 31.25
C LYS A 58 16.47 -15.49 32.66
N LYS A 59 15.50 -16.37 32.88
CA LYS A 59 14.92 -16.66 34.19
C LYS A 59 14.89 -18.17 34.41
N GLN A 60 15.24 -18.63 35.60
CA GLN A 60 15.11 -20.06 35.96
C GLN A 60 13.64 -20.47 36.04
N THR A 61 12.79 -19.58 36.55
CA THR A 61 11.35 -19.80 36.69
C THR A 61 10.60 -18.69 35.96
N LEU A 62 9.68 -19.06 35.08
CA LEU A 62 8.74 -18.13 34.47
C LEU A 62 7.53 -18.00 35.40
N SER A 63 7.32 -16.80 35.93
CA SER A 63 6.15 -16.48 36.77
C SER A 63 5.43 -15.27 36.18
N PHE A 64 4.12 -15.41 35.99
CA PHE A 64 3.23 -14.38 35.48
C PHE A 64 1.84 -14.57 36.08
N LYS A 65 1.06 -13.49 36.13
CA LYS A 65 -0.35 -13.58 36.58
C LYS A 65 -1.19 -14.09 35.41
N PRO A 66 -2.12 -15.03 35.61
CA PRO A 66 -3.09 -15.39 34.59
C PRO A 66 -3.84 -14.14 34.10
N GLN A 67 -3.95 -13.99 32.78
CA GLN A 67 -4.68 -12.89 32.16
C GLN A 67 -5.51 -13.40 30.99
N GLN A 68 -6.67 -12.78 30.78
CA GLN A 68 -7.49 -12.98 29.59
C GLN A 68 -7.49 -11.69 28.79
N ARG A 69 -6.77 -11.69 27.66
CA ARG A 69 -6.67 -10.54 26.77
C ARG A 69 -7.26 -10.87 25.41
N ARG A 70 -7.97 -9.91 24.82
CA ARG A 70 -8.53 -10.02 23.46
C ARG A 70 -8.20 -8.73 22.72
N PHE A 71 -7.58 -8.87 21.57
CA PHE A 71 -7.21 -7.73 20.73
C PHE A 71 -7.44 -8.08 19.26
N CYS A 72 -7.84 -7.09 18.50
CA CYS A 72 -7.70 -7.07 17.05
C CYS A 72 -6.84 -5.87 16.66
N PRO A 73 -6.13 -5.92 15.53
CA PRO A 73 -5.47 -4.73 15.04
C PRO A 73 -6.49 -3.66 14.65
N TRP A 74 -6.24 -2.42 15.06
CA TRP A 74 -7.00 -1.23 14.68
C TRP A 74 -6.99 -0.89 13.17
N THR A 75 -6.18 -1.57 12.36
CA THR A 75 -6.10 -1.37 10.91
C THR A 75 -6.03 -2.72 10.23
N TYR A 76 -6.64 -2.81 9.05
CA TYR A 76 -6.68 -4.02 8.23
C TYR A 76 -5.30 -4.47 7.77
N TYR A 77 -4.39 -3.53 7.52
CA TYR A 77 -3.09 -3.81 6.93
C TYR A 77 -2.01 -2.87 7.48
N ARG A 78 -0.83 -3.42 7.77
CA ARG A 78 0.32 -2.68 8.31
C ARG A 78 1.57 -3.01 7.52
N ILE A 79 2.18 -2.01 6.91
CA ILE A 79 3.54 -2.12 6.39
C ILE A 79 4.38 -0.92 6.84
N ILE A 80 5.56 -1.25 7.34
CA ILE A 80 6.70 -0.35 7.50
C ILE A 80 7.69 -0.84 6.44
N GLY A 81 8.35 0.05 5.68
CA GLY A 81 9.10 -0.26 4.46
C GLY A 81 9.73 -1.67 4.34
N GLY A 82 9.66 -2.27 3.15
CA GLY A 82 10.30 -3.57 2.87
C GLY A 82 11.82 -3.45 2.94
N GLY A 83 12.47 -4.31 3.72
CA GLY A 83 13.93 -4.35 3.80
C GLY A 83 14.56 -3.09 4.39
N SER A 84 13.86 -2.34 5.23
CA SER A 84 14.37 -1.06 5.76
C SER A 84 15.49 -1.18 6.80
N TRP A 85 16.07 -2.35 6.99
CA TRP A 85 17.14 -2.57 7.97
C TRP A 85 18.43 -3.02 7.30
N GLY A 86 19.45 -2.19 7.44
CA GLY A 86 20.81 -2.51 7.06
C GLY A 86 21.36 -3.65 7.91
N ARG A 87 22.38 -4.32 7.37
CA ARG A 87 23.22 -5.20 8.17
C ARG A 87 23.93 -4.36 9.22
N ALA A 88 24.10 -4.89 10.43
CA ALA A 88 24.90 -4.24 11.47
C ALA A 88 26.28 -3.83 10.91
N GLY A 89 26.65 -2.57 11.11
CA GLY A 89 27.89 -1.98 10.60
C GLY A 89 27.85 -1.48 9.16
N ASP A 90 26.72 -1.53 8.45
CA ASP A 90 26.57 -0.85 7.15
C ASP A 90 26.05 0.59 7.34
N PRO A 91 26.89 1.62 7.13
CA PRO A 91 26.45 3.02 7.22
C PRO A 91 25.53 3.42 6.07
N GLY A 92 25.39 2.57 5.04
CA GLY A 92 24.64 2.88 3.83
C GLY A 92 25.36 3.91 2.94
N LYS A 93 24.66 4.34 1.88
CA LYS A 93 25.07 5.42 0.98
C LYS A 93 23.97 6.45 0.91
N ILE A 94 24.35 7.71 0.97
CA ILE A 94 23.40 8.81 0.79
C ILE A 94 22.92 8.82 -0.66
N ASP A 95 21.60 8.72 -0.86
CA ASP A 95 20.99 8.85 -2.19
C ASP A 95 20.83 10.31 -2.61
N LEU A 96 20.32 10.55 -3.82
CA LEU A 96 20.09 11.89 -4.37
C LEU A 96 19.14 12.76 -3.53
N TYR A 97 18.41 12.17 -2.59
CA TYR A 97 17.49 12.85 -1.68
C TYR A 97 18.07 13.01 -0.27
N GLY A 98 19.37 12.75 -0.07
CA GLY A 98 20.01 12.89 1.22
C GLY A 98 19.74 11.73 2.19
N MET A 99 19.12 10.64 1.72
CA MET A 99 18.74 9.51 2.57
C MET A 99 19.80 8.41 2.53
N ALA A 100 20.20 7.91 3.71
CA ALA A 100 21.06 6.73 3.80
C ALA A 100 20.31 5.48 3.32
N ARG A 101 20.74 4.94 2.18
CA ARG A 101 20.30 3.66 1.63
C ARG A 101 21.31 2.59 1.96
N TYR A 102 20.89 1.57 2.70
CA TYR A 102 21.74 0.43 3.00
C TYR A 102 22.19 -0.26 1.70
N THR A 103 23.48 -0.61 1.66
CA THR A 103 24.08 -1.36 0.55
C THR A 103 24.03 -2.86 0.81
N LYS A 104 23.94 -3.24 2.09
CA LYS A 104 23.80 -4.60 2.58
C LYS A 104 22.65 -4.65 3.57
N TYR A 105 21.66 -5.48 3.29
CA TYR A 105 20.50 -5.66 4.16
C TYR A 105 20.76 -6.72 5.23
N ALA A 106 20.01 -6.65 6.33
CA ALA A 106 20.00 -7.73 7.31
C ALA A 106 19.62 -9.07 6.65
N PRO A 107 20.07 -10.23 7.20
CA PRO A 107 19.73 -11.53 6.64
C PRO A 107 18.23 -11.69 6.44
N ILE A 108 17.82 -12.37 5.35
CA ILE A 108 16.40 -12.53 4.99
C ILE A 108 15.58 -13.12 6.14
N ARG A 109 16.15 -14.11 6.83
CA ARG A 109 15.61 -14.73 8.03
C ARG A 109 15.24 -13.72 9.11
N ASP A 110 16.17 -12.82 9.42
CA ASP A 110 16.02 -11.89 10.52
C ASP A 110 15.00 -10.81 10.16
N ASN A 111 14.95 -10.39 8.89
CA ASN A 111 13.89 -9.53 8.37
C ASN A 111 12.50 -10.18 8.46
N ILE A 112 12.38 -11.47 8.12
CA ILE A 112 11.14 -12.24 8.24
C ILE A 112 10.69 -12.31 9.69
N LEU A 113 11.58 -12.74 10.59
CA LEU A 113 11.25 -12.85 12.01
C LEU A 113 10.87 -11.50 12.60
N TYR A 114 11.61 -10.43 12.26
CA TYR A 114 11.30 -9.08 12.73
C TYR A 114 9.96 -8.57 12.18
N THR A 115 9.64 -8.84 10.91
CA THR A 115 8.33 -8.55 10.31
C THR A 115 7.19 -9.22 11.09
N LEU A 116 7.34 -10.49 11.43
CA LEU A 116 6.34 -11.23 12.19
C LEU A 116 6.19 -10.66 13.62
N ARG A 117 7.30 -10.38 14.30
CA ARG A 117 7.33 -9.86 15.69
C ARG A 117 6.75 -8.45 15.80
N THR A 118 6.98 -7.61 14.79
CA THR A 118 6.39 -6.27 14.70
C THR A 118 4.96 -6.27 14.17
N ARG A 119 4.35 -7.46 14.00
CA ARG A 119 2.95 -7.65 13.58
C ARG A 119 2.63 -6.95 12.24
N ARG A 120 3.64 -6.84 11.37
CA ARG A 120 3.51 -6.38 9.99
C ARG A 120 2.70 -7.40 9.19
N GLY A 121 1.84 -6.92 8.30
CA GLY A 121 0.90 -7.72 7.53
C GLY A 121 -0.55 -7.39 7.82
N GLY A 122 -1.43 -8.36 7.58
CA GLY A 122 -2.87 -8.22 7.69
C GLY A 122 -3.57 -8.65 6.41
N GLU A 123 -4.67 -7.97 6.08
CA GLU A 123 -5.41 -8.22 4.86
C GLU A 123 -4.56 -7.96 3.61
N ALA A 124 -4.85 -8.69 2.55
CA ALA A 124 -4.22 -8.48 1.25
C ALA A 124 -4.65 -7.13 0.69
N TYR A 125 -3.72 -6.18 0.65
CA TYR A 125 -3.94 -4.82 0.17
C TYR A 125 -2.72 -4.33 -0.60
N SER A 126 -2.94 -3.68 -1.75
CA SER A 126 -1.87 -3.03 -2.50
C SER A 126 -2.42 -1.88 -3.33
N VAL A 127 -1.58 -0.87 -3.51
CA VAL A 127 -1.83 0.30 -4.34
C VAL A 127 -0.51 0.72 -4.98
N CYS A 128 -0.52 0.93 -6.29
CA CYS A 128 0.62 1.43 -7.05
C CYS A 128 0.17 1.86 -8.45
N HIS A 129 1.00 2.63 -9.14
CA HIS A 129 0.87 2.94 -10.57
C HIS A 129 0.68 1.65 -11.40
N SER A 130 -0.40 1.57 -12.17
CA SER A 130 -0.90 0.28 -12.66
C SER A 130 -0.99 0.12 -14.19
N VAL A 131 -0.65 1.16 -14.96
CA VAL A 131 -0.88 1.20 -16.42
C VAL A 131 0.36 1.56 -17.25
N TYR A 132 1.57 1.37 -16.71
CA TYR A 132 2.83 1.62 -17.43
C TYR A 132 3.06 0.67 -18.62
N ASP A 133 2.47 -0.53 -18.65
CA ASP A 133 2.65 -1.47 -19.76
C ASP A 133 1.77 -1.13 -20.97
N TYR A 134 0.79 -0.24 -20.83
CA TYR A 134 -0.18 0.07 -21.88
C TYR A 134 0.47 0.59 -23.16
N TYR A 135 1.57 1.36 -23.09
CA TYR A 135 2.26 1.82 -24.30
C TYR A 135 2.83 0.66 -25.12
N LYS A 136 3.26 -0.43 -24.46
CA LYS A 136 3.73 -1.65 -25.13
C LYS A 136 2.57 -2.44 -25.70
N CYS A 137 1.50 -2.60 -24.92
CA CYS A 137 0.36 -3.43 -25.26
C CYS A 137 -0.53 -2.80 -26.35
N PHE A 138 -0.75 -1.48 -26.27
CA PHE A 138 -1.77 -0.78 -27.06
C PHE A 138 -1.20 0.37 -27.89
N GLY A 139 -0.02 0.90 -27.57
CA GLY A 139 0.52 2.11 -28.23
C GLY A 139 0.60 2.04 -29.75
N LYS A 140 0.93 0.88 -30.33
CA LYS A 140 0.97 0.70 -31.79
C LYS A 140 -0.40 0.77 -32.46
N LYS A 141 -1.45 0.25 -31.81
CA LYS A 141 -2.81 0.14 -32.37
C LYS A 141 -3.70 1.32 -31.98
N HIS A 142 -3.40 1.94 -30.85
CA HIS A 142 -4.19 2.98 -30.22
C HIS A 142 -3.29 4.13 -29.77
N PRO A 143 -2.57 4.79 -30.69
CA PRO A 143 -1.77 5.95 -30.32
C PRO A 143 -2.63 7.06 -29.69
N ASP A 144 -3.89 7.15 -30.10
CA ASP A 144 -4.90 8.09 -29.61
C ASP A 144 -5.31 7.89 -28.15
N TRP A 145 -4.89 6.79 -27.50
CA TRP A 145 -5.08 6.59 -26.06
C TRP A 145 -4.11 7.38 -25.21
N PHE A 146 -3.02 7.88 -25.78
CA PHE A 146 -1.93 8.54 -25.06
C PHE A 146 -2.00 10.05 -25.25
N VAL A 147 -1.56 10.81 -24.24
CA VAL A 147 -1.42 12.27 -24.35
C VAL A 147 -0.62 12.62 -25.60
N ASN A 148 -1.09 13.63 -26.34
CA ASN A 148 -0.55 14.09 -27.63
C ASN A 148 -0.47 13.01 -28.72
N ASN A 149 -1.16 11.89 -28.54
CA ASN A 149 -1.11 10.72 -29.41
C ASN A 149 0.31 10.13 -29.59
N THR A 150 1.15 10.28 -28.56
CA THR A 150 2.56 9.85 -28.57
C THR A 150 2.82 8.77 -27.51
N PRO A 151 2.53 7.49 -27.78
CA PRO A 151 2.76 6.41 -26.82
C PRO A 151 4.21 6.36 -26.33
N GLY A 152 4.39 6.20 -25.02
CA GLY A 152 5.72 6.04 -24.44
C GLY A 152 5.69 5.65 -22.97
N PRO A 153 6.84 5.21 -22.42
CA PRO A 153 6.93 4.70 -21.05
C PRO A 153 6.64 5.74 -19.95
N LYS A 154 6.62 7.03 -20.29
CA LYS A 154 6.35 8.14 -19.37
C LYS A 154 5.14 8.98 -19.80
N VAL A 155 4.43 8.60 -20.86
CA VAL A 155 3.32 9.38 -21.40
C VAL A 155 2.02 8.90 -20.77
N GLN A 156 1.26 9.82 -20.16
CA GLN A 156 -0.02 9.51 -19.55
C GLN A 156 -1.02 9.01 -20.60
N LEU A 157 -1.98 8.20 -20.15
CA LEU A 157 -3.16 7.88 -20.93
C LEU A 157 -4.19 9.02 -20.83
N LYS A 158 -5.06 9.11 -21.84
CA LYS A 158 -6.29 9.89 -21.78
C LYS A 158 -7.33 9.10 -20.96
N TYR A 159 -7.27 9.22 -19.63
CA TYR A 159 -8.07 8.43 -18.68
C TYR A 159 -9.59 8.62 -18.80
N SER A 160 -10.03 9.72 -19.41
CA SER A 160 -11.44 9.98 -19.72
C SER A 160 -11.96 9.21 -20.93
N LYS A 161 -11.06 8.71 -21.80
CA LYS A 161 -11.40 8.05 -23.06
C LYS A 161 -12.14 6.72 -22.81
N PRO A 162 -13.33 6.51 -23.41
CA PRO A 162 -14.16 5.33 -23.14
C PRO A 162 -13.43 3.99 -23.35
N GLU A 163 -12.58 3.90 -24.36
CA GLU A 163 -11.83 2.68 -24.69
C GLU A 163 -10.76 2.35 -23.63
N VAL A 164 -10.07 3.38 -23.10
CA VAL A 164 -9.12 3.22 -22.00
C VAL A 164 -9.84 2.75 -20.74
N VAL A 165 -10.98 3.38 -20.41
CA VAL A 165 -11.82 2.97 -19.26
C VAL A 165 -12.26 1.51 -19.42
N LYS A 166 -12.73 1.13 -20.62
CA LYS A 166 -13.20 -0.23 -20.92
C LYS A 166 -12.07 -1.26 -20.77
N GLN A 167 -10.85 -0.94 -21.21
CA GLN A 167 -9.70 -1.83 -21.07
C GLN A 167 -9.32 -2.03 -19.60
N VAL A 168 -9.29 -0.97 -18.80
CA VAL A 168 -8.99 -1.07 -17.36
C VAL A 168 -10.07 -1.88 -16.62
N ILE A 169 -11.35 -1.72 -16.99
CA ILE A 169 -12.45 -2.54 -16.45
C ILE A 169 -12.24 -4.02 -16.81
N LYS A 170 -11.82 -4.31 -18.05
CA LYS A 170 -11.52 -5.69 -18.47
C LYS A 170 -10.39 -6.28 -17.62
N ASP A 171 -9.29 -5.55 -17.44
CA ASP A 171 -8.16 -6.02 -16.64
C ASP A 171 -8.57 -6.30 -15.18
N ALA A 172 -9.42 -5.44 -14.60
CA ALA A 172 -9.97 -5.64 -13.27
C ALA A 172 -10.87 -6.89 -13.21
N TYR A 173 -11.74 -7.10 -14.21
CA TYR A 173 -12.56 -8.31 -14.30
C TYR A 173 -11.72 -9.58 -14.43
N ASP A 174 -10.67 -9.55 -15.25
CA ASP A 174 -9.77 -10.68 -15.41
C ASP A 174 -9.09 -10.99 -14.06
N PHE A 175 -8.62 -9.97 -13.33
CA PHE A 175 -8.06 -10.14 -11.99
C PHE A 175 -9.05 -10.72 -10.98
N PHE A 176 -10.28 -10.21 -10.91
CA PHE A 176 -11.28 -10.68 -9.93
C PHE A 176 -11.94 -12.01 -10.31
N SER A 177 -11.81 -12.45 -11.56
CA SER A 177 -12.17 -13.82 -11.97
C SER A 177 -11.21 -14.88 -11.42
N LEU A 178 -10.00 -14.49 -11.02
CA LEU A 178 -9.04 -15.41 -10.41
C LEU A 178 -9.53 -15.88 -9.03
N PRO A 179 -9.32 -17.18 -8.69
CA PRO A 179 -9.51 -17.68 -7.34
C PRO A 179 -8.74 -16.82 -6.31
N PRO A 180 -9.29 -16.57 -5.10
CA PRO A 180 -8.68 -15.70 -4.09
C PRO A 180 -7.18 -15.99 -3.82
N GLY A 181 -6.80 -17.28 -3.78
CA GLY A 181 -5.40 -17.68 -3.59
C GLY A 181 -4.44 -17.21 -4.70
N LEU A 182 -4.90 -17.14 -5.96
CA LEU A 182 -4.09 -16.72 -7.12
C LEU A 182 -3.97 -15.20 -7.28
N ARG A 183 -4.77 -14.44 -6.53
CA ARG A 183 -4.73 -12.98 -6.52
C ARG A 183 -4.30 -12.38 -5.18
N ARG A 184 -4.12 -13.20 -4.13
CA ARG A 184 -3.66 -12.77 -2.80
C ARG A 184 -2.42 -11.87 -2.87
N PHE A 185 -1.43 -12.22 -3.69
CA PHE A 185 -0.18 -11.48 -3.84
C PHE A 185 -0.06 -10.71 -5.16
N GLY A 186 -1.17 -10.47 -5.86
CA GLY A 186 -1.18 -10.01 -7.25
C GLY A 186 -1.03 -11.16 -8.24
N ASN A 187 -1.07 -10.84 -9.54
CA ASN A 187 -0.98 -11.82 -10.62
C ASN A 187 -0.29 -11.23 -11.87
N LYS A 188 0.26 -12.06 -12.76
CA LYS A 188 1.03 -11.62 -13.93
C LYS A 188 0.21 -11.42 -15.21
N ILE A 189 -1.12 -11.57 -15.16
CA ILE A 189 -2.00 -11.37 -16.34
C ILE A 189 -1.96 -9.93 -16.90
N SER A 190 -1.59 -8.93 -16.09
CA SER A 190 -1.34 -7.55 -16.50
C SER A 190 -0.45 -6.85 -15.48
N GLN A 191 0.16 -5.70 -15.82
CA GLN A 191 0.88 -4.92 -14.82
C GLN A 191 -0.04 -4.52 -13.66
N ALA A 192 -1.25 -4.04 -13.95
CA ALA A 192 -2.22 -3.67 -12.92
C ALA A 192 -2.49 -4.82 -11.94
N ALA A 193 -2.69 -6.03 -12.45
CA ALA A 193 -2.86 -7.22 -11.60
C ALA A 193 -1.62 -7.53 -10.75
N SER A 194 -0.40 -7.25 -11.24
CA SER A 194 0.84 -7.54 -10.52
C SER A 194 1.05 -6.64 -9.29
N VAL A 195 0.53 -5.41 -9.37
CA VAL A 195 0.55 -4.43 -8.28
C VAL A 195 -0.77 -4.39 -7.50
N SER A 196 -1.68 -5.32 -7.78
CA SER A 196 -2.92 -5.53 -7.03
C SER A 196 -2.73 -6.61 -5.95
N ALA A 197 -3.70 -6.77 -5.05
CA ALA A 197 -3.66 -7.80 -4.02
C ALA A 197 -5.04 -8.09 -3.45
N GLY A 198 -5.35 -9.38 -3.27
CA GLY A 198 -6.59 -9.82 -2.64
C GLY A 198 -7.79 -9.24 -3.36
N ASN A 199 -8.69 -8.61 -2.59
CA ASN A 199 -9.92 -7.98 -3.09
C ASN A 199 -9.73 -6.55 -3.60
N PHE A 200 -8.49 -6.09 -3.78
CA PHE A 200 -8.17 -4.74 -4.23
C PHE A 200 -7.44 -4.76 -5.58
N PHE A 201 -7.98 -4.03 -6.55
CA PHE A 201 -7.36 -3.84 -7.87
C PHE A 201 -6.91 -2.39 -8.03
N SER A 202 -5.63 -2.21 -8.37
CA SER A 202 -5.01 -0.89 -8.41
C SER A 202 -5.36 -0.12 -9.69
N VAL A 203 -5.90 1.09 -9.52
CA VAL A 203 -6.22 2.03 -10.60
C VAL A 203 -5.54 3.35 -10.28
N MET A 204 -4.34 3.54 -10.83
CA MET A 204 -3.50 4.70 -10.54
C MET A 204 -2.73 5.11 -11.79
N PRO A 205 -2.66 6.41 -12.12
CA PRO A 205 -1.99 6.91 -13.33
C PRO A 205 -0.48 6.66 -13.27
N LEU A 206 0.28 7.01 -14.32
CA LEU A 206 1.75 6.99 -14.27
C LEU A 206 2.29 8.04 -13.27
N ASP A 207 3.53 7.85 -12.80
CA ASP A 207 4.19 8.71 -11.80
C ASP A 207 4.74 10.00 -12.41
N ASN A 208 3.85 10.82 -12.97
CA ASN A 208 4.10 12.19 -13.39
C ASN A 208 2.76 12.95 -13.49
N ARG A 209 2.81 14.24 -13.81
CA ARG A 209 1.63 15.13 -13.82
C ARG A 209 1.26 15.61 -15.23
N ASP A 210 1.83 15.03 -16.27
CA ASP A 210 1.62 15.46 -17.66
C ASP A 210 0.38 14.81 -18.27
N TYR A 211 -0.80 15.25 -17.82
CA TYR A 211 -2.09 14.71 -18.25
C TYR A 211 -2.58 15.27 -19.60
N GLY A 212 -1.82 16.19 -20.21
CA GLY A 212 -2.23 16.89 -21.43
C GLY A 212 -3.42 17.84 -21.23
N LYS A 213 -3.90 18.38 -22.36
CA LYS A 213 -4.97 19.41 -22.37
C LYS A 213 -6.40 18.84 -22.47
N GLU A 214 -6.53 17.57 -22.85
CA GLU A 214 -7.83 16.91 -23.12
C GLU A 214 -8.44 16.21 -21.88
N CYS A 215 -8.15 16.72 -20.68
CA CYS A 215 -8.66 16.15 -19.44
C CYS A 215 -10.18 16.37 -19.33
N MET A 216 -10.91 15.32 -18.92
CA MET A 216 -12.35 15.41 -18.66
C MET A 216 -12.72 14.62 -17.38
N PRO A 217 -13.13 15.28 -16.27
CA PRO A 217 -13.19 16.74 -16.08
C PRO A 217 -11.86 17.47 -16.34
N PRO A 218 -11.89 18.77 -16.70
CA PRO A 218 -10.67 19.55 -16.90
C PRO A 218 -9.85 19.61 -15.61
N LEU A 219 -8.54 19.80 -15.76
CA LEU A 219 -7.67 20.09 -14.62
C LEU A 219 -8.11 21.40 -13.95
N GLN A 220 -7.84 21.52 -12.66
CA GLN A 220 -8.22 22.64 -11.80
C GLN A 220 -6.97 23.37 -11.27
N PRO A 221 -6.25 24.16 -12.09
CA PRO A 221 -5.00 24.84 -11.68
C PRO A 221 -5.13 25.68 -10.41
N GLU A 222 -6.31 26.23 -10.14
CA GLU A 222 -6.63 27.00 -8.94
C GLU A 222 -6.44 26.20 -7.64
N ARG A 223 -6.42 24.86 -7.72
CA ARG A 223 -6.20 23.96 -6.58
C ARG A 223 -4.72 23.64 -6.30
N GLN A 224 -3.76 24.28 -6.99
CA GLN A 224 -2.32 23.99 -6.86
C GLN A 224 -1.75 24.30 -5.47
N GLY A 225 -2.36 25.17 -4.67
CA GLY A 225 -2.03 25.40 -3.25
C GLY A 225 -0.56 25.76 -2.97
N LYS A 226 -0.19 25.82 -1.68
CA LYS A 226 1.22 26.02 -1.22
C LYS A 226 1.87 24.74 -0.69
N HIS A 227 1.12 23.65 -0.61
CA HIS A 227 1.58 22.39 -0.05
C HIS A 227 2.11 21.46 -1.15
N TYR A 228 2.82 20.40 -0.76
CA TYR A 228 3.30 19.39 -1.70
C TYR A 228 2.16 18.73 -2.49
N GLY A 229 1.08 18.38 -1.78
CA GLY A 229 -0.15 17.86 -2.36
C GLY A 229 -1.07 18.99 -2.81
N SER A 230 -1.81 18.74 -3.89
CA SER A 230 -2.79 19.64 -4.46
C SER A 230 -4.02 18.87 -4.99
N GLY A 231 -5.05 19.61 -5.41
CA GLY A 231 -6.27 19.04 -5.97
C GLY A 231 -6.41 19.17 -7.49
N VAL A 232 -5.35 19.61 -8.19
CA VAL A 232 -5.40 20.02 -9.60
C VAL A 232 -5.94 18.93 -10.53
N ALA A 233 -5.57 17.68 -10.28
CA ALA A 233 -5.98 16.52 -11.07
C ALA A 233 -7.01 15.63 -10.36
N SER A 234 -7.49 16.02 -9.17
CA SER A 234 -8.36 15.17 -8.34
C SER A 234 -9.64 14.80 -9.08
N ASN A 235 -10.39 15.79 -9.59
CA ASN A 235 -11.63 15.50 -10.31
C ASN A 235 -11.41 14.66 -11.58
N TYR A 236 -10.32 14.90 -12.31
CA TYR A 236 -9.97 14.14 -13.51
C TYR A 236 -9.69 12.67 -13.19
N ILE A 237 -8.78 12.40 -12.24
CA ILE A 237 -8.37 11.03 -11.92
C ILE A 237 -9.48 10.28 -11.18
N PHE A 238 -10.14 10.90 -10.20
CA PHE A 238 -11.18 10.21 -9.44
C PHE A 238 -12.45 9.95 -10.26
N ALA A 239 -12.69 10.70 -11.35
CA ALA A 239 -13.78 10.38 -12.27
C ALA A 239 -13.49 9.10 -13.06
N TRP A 240 -12.24 8.89 -13.48
CA TRP A 240 -11.79 7.63 -14.07
C TRP A 240 -11.90 6.47 -13.06
N VAL A 241 -11.40 6.65 -11.84
CA VAL A 241 -11.50 5.66 -10.76
C VAL A 241 -12.95 5.27 -10.49
N ASN A 242 -13.87 6.24 -10.36
CA ASN A 242 -15.30 5.98 -10.14
C ASN A 242 -15.93 5.17 -11.30
N LYS A 243 -15.61 5.49 -12.56
CA LYS A 243 -16.12 4.72 -13.71
C LYS A 243 -15.72 3.24 -13.62
N VAL A 244 -14.46 2.97 -13.28
CA VAL A 244 -13.97 1.60 -13.11
C VAL A 244 -14.62 0.94 -11.89
N ALA A 245 -14.66 1.61 -10.74
CA ALA A 245 -15.21 1.08 -9.50
C ALA A 245 -16.69 0.72 -9.62
N LYS A 246 -17.50 1.58 -10.25
CA LYS A 246 -18.92 1.34 -10.50
C LYS A 246 -19.16 0.07 -11.33
N ALA A 247 -18.40 -0.10 -12.41
CA ALA A 247 -18.50 -1.29 -13.26
C ALA A 247 -18.07 -2.55 -12.49
N VAL A 248 -16.93 -2.48 -11.79
CA VAL A 248 -16.41 -3.59 -10.99
C VAL A 248 -17.37 -4.03 -9.90
N ARG A 249 -17.96 -3.09 -9.14
CA ARG A 249 -18.91 -3.43 -8.06
C ARG A 249 -20.13 -4.18 -8.57
N LYS A 250 -20.64 -3.80 -9.75
CA LYS A 250 -21.81 -4.44 -10.35
C LYS A 250 -21.59 -5.93 -10.61
N LYS A 251 -20.38 -6.32 -11.03
CA LYS A 251 -20.03 -7.71 -11.32
C LYS A 251 -19.45 -8.44 -10.11
N TYR A 252 -18.69 -7.74 -9.26
CA TYR A 252 -18.02 -8.28 -8.09
C TYR A 252 -18.29 -7.37 -6.87
N PRO A 253 -19.42 -7.57 -6.15
CA PRO A 253 -19.82 -6.67 -5.06
C PRO A 253 -18.83 -6.55 -3.91
N GLY A 254 -18.01 -7.58 -3.67
CA GLY A 254 -16.95 -7.58 -2.65
C GLY A 254 -15.59 -7.07 -3.13
N ALA A 255 -15.49 -6.58 -4.37
CA ALA A 255 -14.25 -6.10 -4.96
C ALA A 255 -14.09 -4.58 -4.83
N TRP A 256 -12.87 -4.16 -4.50
CA TRP A 256 -12.49 -2.78 -4.30
C TRP A 256 -11.53 -2.30 -5.38
N ILE A 257 -11.67 -1.03 -5.76
CA ILE A 257 -10.66 -0.32 -6.53
C ILE A 257 -9.75 0.43 -5.55
N SER A 258 -8.47 0.06 -5.51
CA SER A 258 -7.46 0.78 -4.75
C SER A 258 -6.84 1.88 -5.61
N THR A 259 -6.68 3.06 -5.02
CA THR A 259 -5.97 4.18 -5.64
C THR A 259 -5.28 5.01 -4.56
N ALA A 260 -4.38 5.90 -4.96
CA ALA A 260 -3.71 6.81 -4.05
C ALA A 260 -4.26 8.22 -4.19
N ALA A 261 -4.25 8.99 -3.10
CA ALA A 261 -4.37 10.43 -3.14
C ALA A 261 -2.97 11.00 -2.92
N TYR A 262 -2.32 11.46 -3.99
CA TYR A 262 -0.90 11.81 -4.00
C TYR A 262 -0.61 12.96 -4.95
N ALA A 263 0.35 13.81 -4.59
CA ALA A 263 0.83 14.90 -5.47
C ALA A 263 -0.34 15.74 -6.02
N GLY A 264 -0.53 15.79 -7.34
CA GLY A 264 -1.57 16.59 -7.99
C GLY A 264 -3.01 16.12 -7.78
N MET A 265 -3.21 14.94 -7.19
CA MET A 265 -4.50 14.31 -6.90
C MET A 265 -4.62 13.96 -5.41
N PHE A 266 -4.03 14.81 -4.55
CA PHE A 266 -3.98 14.62 -3.10
C PHE A 266 -5.28 15.00 -2.39
N GLU A 267 -5.91 16.08 -2.84
CA GLU A 267 -7.18 16.52 -2.26
C GLU A 267 -8.36 15.67 -2.77
N PRO A 268 -9.45 15.56 -2.01
CA PRO A 268 -10.62 14.84 -2.47
C PRO A 268 -11.28 15.46 -3.70
N SER A 269 -11.97 14.63 -4.47
CA SER A 269 -12.83 15.10 -5.56
C SER A 269 -14.03 15.89 -5.04
N ASP A 270 -14.62 16.72 -5.90
CA ASP A 270 -15.80 17.50 -5.52
C ASP A 270 -17.06 16.63 -5.48
N PHE A 271 -17.11 15.57 -6.28
CA PHE A 271 -18.20 14.58 -6.32
C PHE A 271 -18.04 13.46 -5.29
N ASN A 272 -19.09 12.65 -5.14
CA ASN A 272 -19.07 11.46 -4.28
C ASN A 272 -18.28 10.33 -4.91
N MET A 273 -17.49 9.63 -4.10
CA MET A 273 -16.78 8.43 -4.52
C MET A 273 -17.73 7.23 -4.57
N GLU A 274 -17.47 6.29 -5.49
CA GLU A 274 -18.16 5.01 -5.46
C GLU A 274 -17.83 4.25 -4.15
N PRO A 275 -18.80 3.58 -3.50
CA PRO A 275 -18.61 2.97 -2.18
C PRO A 275 -17.59 1.82 -2.12
N ASN A 276 -17.11 1.33 -3.27
CA ASN A 276 -16.04 0.32 -3.34
C ASN A 276 -14.68 0.91 -3.78
N VAL A 277 -14.45 2.20 -3.54
CA VAL A 277 -13.14 2.84 -3.73
C VAL A 277 -12.39 2.90 -2.41
N ALA A 278 -11.15 2.39 -2.41
CA ALA A 278 -10.22 2.45 -1.29
C ALA A 278 -9.09 3.43 -1.62
N VAL A 279 -8.93 4.46 -0.79
CA VAL A 279 -7.94 5.52 -1.00
C VAL A 279 -6.78 5.38 -0.02
N THR A 280 -5.55 5.42 -0.53
CA THR A 280 -4.35 5.62 0.29
C THR A 280 -3.86 7.05 0.14
N VAL A 281 -3.93 7.84 1.21
CA VAL A 281 -3.40 9.21 1.22
C VAL A 281 -1.89 9.16 1.41
N CYS A 282 -1.15 9.65 0.43
CA CYS A 282 0.32 9.61 0.42
C CYS A 282 0.89 10.95 0.87
N MET A 283 1.88 10.93 1.76
CA MET A 283 2.52 12.13 2.32
C MET A 283 1.49 13.13 2.87
N ALA A 284 0.61 12.69 3.76
CA ALA A 284 -0.31 13.63 4.39
C ALA A 284 0.52 14.60 5.25
N ALA A 285 0.60 15.85 4.78
CA ALA A 285 1.47 16.87 5.37
C ALA A 285 1.22 16.99 6.88
N PRO A 286 2.27 17.06 7.72
CA PRO A 286 2.08 17.24 9.15
C PRO A 286 1.32 18.54 9.43
N GLY A 287 0.43 18.50 10.41
CA GLY A 287 -0.33 19.67 10.87
C GLY A 287 -1.74 19.82 10.30
N PRO A 288 -2.35 21.02 10.43
CA PRO A 288 -3.79 21.21 10.21
C PRO A 288 -4.26 20.87 8.78
N TYR A 289 -3.42 21.11 7.77
CA TYR A 289 -3.78 20.85 6.37
C TYR A 289 -3.94 19.35 6.09
N GLY A 290 -2.92 18.54 6.37
CA GLY A 290 -3.01 17.08 6.15
C GLY A 290 -4.13 16.45 6.97
N MET A 291 -4.31 16.86 8.22
CA MET A 291 -5.42 16.38 9.05
C MET A 291 -6.80 16.78 8.51
N LYS A 292 -6.95 18.00 7.97
CA LYS A 292 -8.18 18.41 7.28
C LYS A 292 -8.45 17.52 6.07
N ILE A 293 -7.44 17.27 5.24
CA ILE A 293 -7.58 16.42 4.04
C ILE A 293 -7.93 14.98 4.41
N LEU A 294 -7.32 14.40 5.44
CA LEU A 294 -7.67 13.06 5.93
C LEU A 294 -9.13 12.97 6.38
N LYS A 295 -9.63 13.98 7.13
CA LYS A 295 -11.04 14.04 7.54
C LYS A 295 -12.00 14.14 6.35
N GLN A 296 -11.65 14.94 5.33
CA GLN A 296 -12.45 15.05 4.11
C GLN A 296 -12.44 13.77 3.28
N TRP A 297 -11.32 13.04 3.24
CA TRP A 297 -11.28 11.72 2.62
C TRP A 297 -12.13 10.71 3.38
N ARG A 298 -12.06 10.72 4.72
CA ARG A 298 -12.86 9.81 5.56
C ARG A 298 -14.35 9.96 5.34
N SER A 299 -14.84 11.18 5.09
CA SER A 299 -16.26 11.40 4.78
C SER A 299 -16.67 10.97 3.36
N LYS A 300 -15.71 10.73 2.46
CA LYS A 300 -15.96 10.32 1.07
C LYS A 300 -15.74 8.84 0.81
N VAL A 301 -14.91 8.14 1.60
CA VAL A 301 -14.62 6.72 1.42
C VAL A 301 -14.68 5.92 2.71
N SER A 302 -15.19 4.69 2.62
CA SER A 302 -15.25 3.76 3.75
C SER A 302 -13.91 3.10 4.05
N TYR A 303 -13.02 2.99 3.06
CA TYR A 303 -11.70 2.38 3.19
C TYR A 303 -10.60 3.42 2.95
N LEU A 304 -9.97 3.88 4.03
CA LEU A 304 -8.94 4.91 4.03
C LEU A 304 -7.64 4.38 4.64
N ASN A 305 -6.53 4.51 3.92
CA ASN A 305 -5.19 4.21 4.42
C ASN A 305 -4.28 5.44 4.29
N THR A 306 -3.11 5.37 4.90
CA THR A 306 -2.04 6.35 4.76
C THR A 306 -0.75 5.69 4.28
N TRP A 307 0.01 6.39 3.44
CA TRP A 307 1.37 6.01 3.03
C TRP A 307 2.30 7.18 3.27
N GLU A 308 3.14 7.06 4.30
CA GLU A 308 4.14 8.06 4.62
C GLU A 308 5.53 7.65 4.12
N TYR A 309 6.23 8.60 3.52
CA TYR A 309 7.59 8.42 3.08
C TYR A 309 8.56 8.99 4.11
N ASN A 310 9.65 8.29 4.34
CA ASN A 310 10.72 8.74 5.21
C ASN A 310 11.71 9.63 4.42
N TYR A 311 11.23 10.79 3.93
CA TYR A 311 12.09 11.77 3.23
C TYR A 311 12.45 12.98 4.11
N ASP A 312 11.90 13.08 5.32
CA ASP A 312 12.00 14.28 6.15
C ASP A 312 12.67 13.99 7.50
N LYS A 313 13.34 14.99 8.08
CA LYS A 313 14.09 14.91 9.35
C LYS A 313 13.19 14.77 10.61
N GLY A 314 11.88 14.57 10.43
CA GLY A 314 10.87 14.48 11.50
C GLY A 314 9.97 13.24 11.43
N PHE A 315 10.37 12.18 10.73
CA PHE A 315 9.54 10.99 10.54
C PHE A 315 9.23 10.22 11.86
N PRO A 316 7.99 9.70 12.04
CA PRO A 316 6.85 9.82 11.15
C PRO A 316 6.17 11.19 11.25
N ASN A 317 5.83 11.77 10.09
CA ASN A 317 5.13 13.06 10.01
C ASN A 317 3.68 12.99 10.56
N ILE A 318 3.13 11.77 10.67
CA ILE A 318 1.84 11.50 11.29
C ILE A 318 2.07 10.54 12.46
N TRP A 319 1.65 10.98 13.65
CA TRP A 319 1.59 10.11 14.80
C TRP A 319 0.45 9.10 14.61
N ILE A 320 0.79 7.81 14.53
CA ILE A 320 -0.18 6.75 14.18
C ILE A 320 -1.36 6.73 15.18
N HIS A 321 -1.12 7.03 16.46
CA HIS A 321 -2.19 7.13 17.46
C HIS A 321 -3.16 8.28 17.20
N SER A 322 -2.68 9.39 16.62
CA SER A 322 -3.55 10.51 16.23
C SER A 322 -4.45 10.12 15.06
N PHE A 323 -4.00 9.25 14.15
CA PHE A 323 -4.80 8.77 13.03
C PHE A 323 -5.93 7.83 13.48
N ALA A 324 -5.65 6.95 14.45
CA ALA A 324 -6.59 5.95 14.90
C ALA A 324 -7.85 6.49 15.59
N ASN A 325 -7.81 7.71 16.10
CA ASN A 325 -9.00 8.39 16.60
C ASN A 325 -10.00 8.77 15.49
N TYR A 326 -9.67 8.57 14.22
CA TYR A 326 -10.45 9.04 13.06
C TYR A 326 -10.83 7.94 12.05
N THR A 327 -10.31 6.72 12.20
CA THR A 327 -10.63 5.57 11.33
C THR A 327 -11.61 4.63 11.98
#